data_AF-A0A662GMV7-F1
#
_entry.id   AF-A0A662GMV7-F1
#
_cell.length_a   1.000
_cell.length_b   1.000
_cell.length_c   1.000
_cell.angle_alpha   90.00
_cell.angle_beta   90.00
_cell.angle_gamma   90.00
#
_symmetry.space_group_name_H-M   'P 1'
#
loop_
_entity.id
_entity.type
_entity.pdbx_description
1 polymer ?
#
loop_
_entity_poly.entity_id
_entity_poly.type
_entity_poly.pdbx_seq_one_letter_code
_entity_poly.pdbx_strand_id
1 'polypeptide(L)'
;MKKIEEYAKKEKKENGKAEIIPREQLGTTEIQTIKKAVEISRALTDVIERCKLYVRIAGKKYVTVEGWQTLGALLKCRAIIKRTTKLDNGWEAEAEIRNFAGELLGTGVARCTRDESKWKDREDYALLSMAQTRAIGKAYRNNFAWILRLAGYEGTPAEEVSGE
;
A
#
# COMPACT_ATOMS: atom_id res chain seq x y z
N MET A 1 4.00 21.53 -3.02
CA MET A 1 3.08 22.56 -2.46
C MET A 1 2.55 23.48 -3.54
N LYS A 2 3.39 24.15 -4.35
CA LYS A 2 2.94 25.04 -5.45
C LYS A 2 1.93 24.41 -6.43
N LYS A 3 2.09 23.14 -6.82
CA LYS A 3 1.13 22.46 -7.72
C LYS A 3 -0.26 22.26 -7.11
N ILE A 4 -0.39 22.05 -5.79
CA ILE A 4 -1.71 21.88 -5.13
C ILE A 4 -2.49 23.21 -5.16
N GLU A 5 -1.79 24.34 -5.01
CA GLU A 5 -2.38 25.67 -5.11
C GLU A 5 -2.77 26.04 -6.55
N GLU A 6 -2.06 25.48 -7.53
CA GLU A 6 -2.33 25.69 -8.96
C GLU A 6 -3.59 24.92 -9.42
N TYR A 7 -3.81 23.71 -8.89
CA TYR A 7 -5.07 22.96 -9.09
C TYR A 7 -6.29 23.66 -8.49
N ALA A 8 -6.13 24.54 -7.50
CA ALA A 8 -7.22 25.29 -6.88
C ALA A 8 -7.65 26.56 -7.64
N LYS A 9 -6.92 26.97 -8.69
CA LYS A 9 -7.13 28.28 -9.35
C LYS A 9 -7.74 28.25 -10.75
N LYS A 10 -8.01 27.07 -11.32
CA LYS A 10 -8.64 26.97 -12.65
C LYS A 10 -9.90 26.14 -12.57
N GLU A 11 -11.03 26.81 -12.37
CA GLU A 11 -12.31 26.47 -13.02
C GLU A 11 -13.34 27.56 -12.72
N LYS A 12 -13.72 28.31 -13.76
CA LYS A 12 -15.07 28.88 -13.86
C LYS A 12 -15.53 28.94 -15.31
N LYS A 13 -16.76 28.45 -15.46
CA LYS A 13 -17.75 28.47 -16.56
C LYS A 13 -17.90 27.13 -17.28
N GLU A 14 -19.08 26.51 -17.38
CA GLU A 14 -20.44 26.92 -17.01
C GLU A 14 -21.35 25.66 -16.98
N ASN A 15 -22.36 25.66 -16.10
CA ASN A 15 -23.51 24.74 -16.00
C ASN A 15 -23.31 23.26 -15.66
N GLY A 16 -23.62 22.91 -14.41
CA GLY A 16 -24.17 21.58 -14.07
C GLY A 16 -23.64 20.93 -12.79
N LYS A 17 -23.81 21.58 -11.62
CA LYS A 17 -23.65 21.03 -10.25
C LYS A 17 -22.39 20.17 -9.99
N ALA A 18 -21.31 20.83 -9.58
CA ALA A 18 -20.39 20.28 -8.60
C ALA A 18 -20.45 21.19 -7.36
N GLU A 19 -21.00 20.71 -6.25
CA GLU A 19 -20.86 21.39 -4.96
C GLU A 19 -19.40 21.31 -4.56
N ILE A 20 -18.66 22.39 -4.82
CA ILE A 20 -17.32 22.59 -4.29
C ILE A 20 -17.50 22.85 -2.80
N ILE A 21 -17.18 21.85 -1.97
CA ILE A 21 -17.18 21.97 -0.51
C ILE A 21 -16.26 23.16 -0.15
N PRO A 22 -16.77 24.22 0.49
CA PRO A 22 -15.98 25.38 0.88
C PRO A 22 -14.77 24.97 1.72
N ARG A 23 -13.64 25.65 1.52
CA ARG A 23 -12.38 25.40 2.25
C ARG A 23 -12.55 25.47 3.78
N GLU A 24 -13.58 26.18 4.26
CA GLU A 24 -13.95 26.24 5.68
C GLU A 24 -14.58 24.96 6.25
N GLN A 25 -15.02 24.01 5.41
CA GLN A 25 -15.60 22.72 5.83
C GLN A 25 -14.64 21.53 5.77
N LEU A 26 -13.45 21.68 5.15
CA LEU A 26 -12.35 20.78 5.46
C LEU A 26 -11.86 21.15 6.86
N GLY A 27 -12.12 20.31 7.85
CA GLY A 27 -11.58 20.54 9.18
C GLY A 27 -10.06 20.71 9.13
N THR A 28 -9.54 21.52 10.05
CA THR A 28 -8.10 21.73 10.23
C THR A 28 -7.36 20.38 10.35
N THR A 29 -8.05 19.35 10.84
CA THR A 29 -7.61 17.97 11.04
C THR A 29 -7.31 17.23 9.72
N GLU A 30 -8.13 17.39 8.69
CA GLU A 30 -7.98 16.73 7.39
C GLU A 30 -6.77 17.30 6.65
N ILE A 31 -6.62 18.63 6.65
CA ILE A 31 -5.45 19.30 6.07
C ILE A 31 -4.17 18.94 6.83
N GLN A 32 -4.23 18.86 8.16
CA GLN A 32 -3.11 18.40 8.98
C GLN A 32 -2.75 16.93 8.68
N THR A 33 -3.73 16.07 8.47
CA THR A 33 -3.52 14.66 8.10
C THR A 33 -2.77 14.55 6.78
N ILE A 34 -3.18 15.32 5.76
CA ILE A 34 -2.49 15.36 4.47
C ILE A 34 -1.06 15.90 4.61
N LYS A 35 -0.86 16.98 5.37
CA LYS A 35 0.49 17.54 5.61
C LYS A 35 1.41 16.50 6.27
N LYS A 36 0.92 15.82 7.31
CA LYS A 36 1.66 14.75 8.00
C LYS A 36 1.97 13.59 7.05
N ALA A 37 1.04 13.21 6.19
CA ALA A 37 1.29 12.19 5.19
C ALA A 37 2.33 12.60 4.15
N VAL A 38 2.38 13.88 3.76
CA VAL A 38 3.45 14.41 2.89
C VAL A 38 4.81 14.32 3.60
N GLU A 39 4.90 14.66 4.88
CA GLU A 39 6.13 14.51 5.66
C GLU A 39 6.58 13.04 5.74
N ILE A 40 5.65 12.14 6.07
CA ILE A 40 5.90 10.69 6.11
C ILE A 40 6.35 10.20 4.73
N SER A 41 5.69 10.62 3.64
CA SER A 41 6.04 10.22 2.28
C SER A 41 7.49 10.59 1.91
N ARG A 42 7.96 11.74 2.37
CA ARG A 42 9.35 12.20 2.13
C ARG A 42 10.34 11.34 2.91
N ALA A 43 10.09 11.12 4.20
CA ALA A 43 10.95 10.27 5.04
C ALA A 43 10.99 8.83 4.51
N LEU A 44 9.82 8.29 4.13
CA LEU A 44 9.70 6.96 3.54
C LEU A 44 10.47 6.84 2.22
N THR A 45 10.37 7.86 1.35
CA THR A 45 11.07 7.86 0.05
C THR A 45 12.58 7.73 0.23
N ASP A 46 13.17 8.47 1.17
CA ASP A 46 14.61 8.40 1.44
C ASP A 46 15.03 6.98 1.85
N VAL A 47 14.28 6.34 2.76
CA VAL A 47 14.57 4.96 3.20
C VAL A 47 14.39 3.95 2.06
N ILE A 48 13.29 4.03 1.31
CA ILE A 48 13.02 3.12 0.19
C ILE A 48 14.12 3.23 -0.89
N GLU A 49 14.56 4.45 -1.22
CA GLU A 49 15.59 4.66 -2.24
C GLU A 49 16.98 4.22 -1.79
N ARG A 50 17.35 4.48 -0.52
CA ARG A 50 18.65 4.08 0.04
C ARG A 50 18.76 2.57 0.20
N CYS A 51 17.72 1.95 0.76
CA CYS A 51 17.70 0.51 1.03
C CYS A 51 17.21 -0.32 -0.15
N LYS A 52 16.85 0.31 -1.28
CA LYS A 52 16.36 -0.36 -2.50
C LYS A 52 15.15 -1.28 -2.24
N LEU A 53 14.20 -0.79 -1.44
CA LEU A 53 12.96 -1.52 -1.08
C LEU A 53 11.88 -1.42 -2.17
N TYR A 54 12.29 -1.52 -3.44
CA TYR A 54 11.40 -1.47 -4.58
C TYR A 54 11.97 -2.29 -5.74
N VAL A 55 11.07 -2.74 -6.63
CA VAL A 55 11.41 -3.34 -7.92
C VAL A 55 10.94 -2.44 -9.05
N ARG A 56 11.62 -2.50 -10.20
CA ARG A 56 11.17 -1.83 -11.42
C ARG A 56 10.51 -2.84 -12.34
N ILE A 57 9.25 -2.60 -12.69
CA ILE A 57 8.49 -3.43 -13.62
C ILE A 57 7.86 -2.49 -14.66
N ALA A 58 8.10 -2.74 -15.94
CA ALA A 58 7.62 -1.89 -17.04
C ALA A 58 7.86 -0.39 -16.82
N GLY A 59 9.05 -0.02 -16.32
CA GLY A 59 9.44 1.38 -16.06
C GLY A 59 8.84 2.02 -14.80
N LYS A 60 7.96 1.32 -14.07
CA LYS A 60 7.33 1.80 -12.83
C LYS A 60 7.99 1.19 -11.60
N LYS A 61 7.99 1.91 -10.48
CA LYS A 61 8.54 1.43 -9.19
C LYS A 61 7.45 0.87 -8.30
N TYR A 62 7.55 -0.41 -7.97
CA TYR A 62 6.65 -1.11 -7.06
C TYR A 62 7.38 -1.40 -5.75
N VAL A 63 6.82 -0.99 -4.63
CA VAL A 63 7.47 -1.16 -3.31
C VAL A 63 7.33 -2.61 -2.85
N THR A 64 8.42 -3.19 -2.34
CA THR A 64 8.42 -4.56 -1.80
C THR A 64 7.70 -4.61 -0.46
N VAL A 65 7.32 -5.81 -0.01
CA VAL A 65 6.64 -5.99 1.27
C VAL A 65 7.40 -5.34 2.44
N GLU A 66 8.75 -5.38 2.43
CA GLU A 66 9.58 -4.76 3.45
C GLU A 66 9.49 -3.23 3.42
N GLY A 67 9.36 -2.64 2.23
CA GLY A 67 9.08 -1.21 2.08
C GLY A 67 7.70 -0.83 2.62
N TRP A 68 6.68 -1.67 2.43
CA TRP A 68 5.36 -1.48 3.06
C TRP A 68 5.41 -1.62 4.58
N GLN A 69 6.18 -2.58 5.11
CA GLN A 69 6.40 -2.74 6.55
C GLN A 69 7.17 -1.55 7.14
N THR A 70 8.09 -0.96 6.39
CA THR A 70 8.79 0.29 6.78
C THR A 70 7.79 1.44 6.94
N LEU A 71 6.83 1.59 6.01
CA LEU A 71 5.72 2.52 6.17
C LEU A 71 4.89 2.19 7.41
N GLY A 72 4.60 0.91 7.65
CA GLY A 72 3.92 0.47 8.87
C GLY A 72 4.62 0.93 10.14
N ALA A 73 5.94 0.74 10.23
CA ALA A 73 6.74 1.16 11.37
C ALA A 73 6.66 2.69 11.60
N LEU A 74 6.72 3.50 10.54
CA LEU A 74 6.53 4.96 10.62
C LEU A 74 5.13 5.34 11.11
N LEU A 75 4.11 4.56 10.75
CA LEU A 75 2.73 4.74 11.19
C LEU A 75 2.41 4.07 12.53
N LYS A 76 3.41 3.47 13.20
CA LYS A 76 3.26 2.73 14.46
C LYS A 76 2.25 1.57 14.37
N CYS A 77 2.30 0.84 13.26
CA CYS A 77 1.52 -0.36 13.02
C CYS A 77 2.35 -1.48 12.42
N ARG A 78 1.85 -2.72 12.53
CA ARG A 78 2.49 -3.92 12.02
C ARG A 78 1.48 -4.88 11.41
N ALA A 79 1.92 -5.64 10.43
CA ALA A 79 1.14 -6.76 9.92
C ALA A 79 1.26 -7.99 10.82
N ILE A 80 0.19 -8.77 10.91
CA ILE A 80 0.11 -10.05 11.64
C ILE A 80 -0.63 -11.03 10.73
N ILE A 81 -0.06 -12.21 10.52
CA ILE A 81 -0.78 -13.28 9.82
C ILE A 81 -1.88 -13.79 10.75
N LYS A 82 -3.13 -13.66 10.30
CA LYS A 82 -4.31 -14.07 11.05
C LYS A 82 -4.64 -15.53 10.82
N ARG A 83 -4.54 -15.97 9.57
CA ARG A 83 -4.90 -17.33 9.16
C ARG A 83 -4.18 -17.70 7.87
N THR A 84 -3.89 -18.98 7.74
CA THR A 84 -3.47 -19.61 6.49
C THR A 84 -4.31 -20.84 6.22
N THR A 85 -4.74 -21.00 4.97
CA THR A 85 -5.61 -22.09 4.54
C THR A 85 -4.94 -22.84 3.41
N LYS A 86 -4.75 -24.15 3.57
CA LYS A 86 -4.26 -25.01 2.50
C LYS A 86 -5.35 -25.13 1.43
N LEU A 87 -4.97 -24.96 0.17
CA LEU A 87 -5.83 -25.20 -0.99
C LEU A 87 -5.33 -26.44 -1.73
N ASP A 88 -6.17 -27.01 -2.61
CA ASP A 88 -5.81 -28.17 -3.43
C ASP A 88 -4.53 -27.93 -4.26
N ASN A 89 -4.37 -26.72 -4.79
CA ASN A 89 -3.25 -26.34 -5.65
C ASN A 89 -2.40 -25.17 -5.09
N GLY A 90 -2.44 -24.91 -3.79
CA GLY A 90 -1.69 -23.77 -3.23
C GLY A 90 -2.04 -23.42 -1.79
N TRP A 91 -1.95 -22.12 -1.49
CA TRP A 91 -2.24 -21.56 -0.18
C TRP A 91 -2.97 -20.23 -0.29
N GLU A 92 -3.87 -19.98 0.65
CA GLU A 92 -4.43 -18.66 0.95
C GLU A 92 -3.89 -18.19 2.31
N ALA A 93 -3.63 -16.90 2.43
CA ALA A 93 -3.30 -16.27 3.70
C ALA A 93 -4.12 -15.00 3.90
N GLU A 94 -4.44 -14.74 5.16
CA GLU A 94 -5.11 -13.53 5.63
C GLU A 94 -4.20 -12.83 6.62
N ALA A 95 -3.96 -11.54 6.40
CA ALA A 95 -3.17 -10.67 7.24
C ALA A 95 -4.01 -9.51 7.77
N GLU A 96 -3.71 -9.11 9.01
CA GLU A 96 -4.27 -7.92 9.67
C GLU A 96 -3.16 -6.89 9.86
N ILE A 97 -3.47 -5.62 9.66
CA ILE A 97 -2.64 -4.51 10.17
C ILE A 97 -3.19 -4.10 11.53
N ARG A 98 -2.34 -4.12 12.56
CA ARG A 98 -2.68 -3.61 13.89
C ARG A 98 -1.75 -2.50 14.32
N ASN A 99 -2.29 -1.49 14.99
CA ASN A 99 -1.44 -0.51 15.68
C ASN A 99 -0.81 -1.13 16.94
N PHE A 100 0.09 -0.40 17.59
CA PHE A 100 0.76 -0.90 18.80
C PHE A 100 -0.13 -0.99 20.05
N ALA A 101 -1.31 -0.35 20.03
CA ALA A 101 -2.35 -0.58 21.04
C ALA A 101 -3.16 -1.87 20.78
N GLY A 102 -2.94 -2.53 19.64
CA GLY A 102 -3.63 -3.77 19.25
C GLY A 102 -4.90 -3.55 18.43
N GLU A 103 -5.27 -2.30 18.11
CA GLU A 103 -6.45 -1.98 17.32
C GLU A 103 -6.27 -2.43 15.87
N LEU A 104 -7.32 -3.00 15.29
CA LEU A 104 -7.33 -3.42 13.89
C LEU A 104 -7.47 -2.18 12.99
N LEU A 105 -6.49 -1.98 12.11
CA LEU A 105 -6.50 -0.90 11.12
C LEU A 105 -6.98 -1.37 9.76
N GLY A 106 -6.81 -2.65 9.43
CA GLY A 106 -7.33 -3.22 8.19
C GLY A 106 -6.81 -4.61 7.89
N THR A 107 -7.26 -5.18 6.78
CA THR A 107 -7.00 -6.58 6.42
C THR A 107 -6.62 -6.75 4.96
N GLY A 108 -5.99 -7.88 4.65
CA GLY A 108 -5.65 -8.29 3.29
C GLY A 108 -5.65 -9.81 3.18
N VAL A 109 -6.27 -10.30 2.10
CA VAL A 109 -6.29 -11.73 1.75
C VAL A 109 -5.59 -11.90 0.41
N ALA A 110 -4.70 -12.88 0.32
CA ALA A 110 -4.01 -13.22 -0.91
C ALA A 110 -3.76 -14.72 -1.03
N ARG A 111 -3.50 -15.15 -2.26
CA ARG A 111 -3.22 -16.55 -2.61
C ARG A 111 -1.89 -16.67 -3.33
N CYS A 112 -1.30 -17.85 -3.23
CA CYS A 112 -0.22 -18.30 -4.10
C CYS A 112 -0.56 -19.72 -4.54
N THR A 113 -0.75 -19.93 -5.85
CA THR A 113 -1.14 -21.23 -6.40
C THR A 113 -0.14 -21.73 -7.43
N ARG A 114 -0.19 -23.03 -7.72
CA ARG A 114 0.62 -23.70 -8.74
C ARG A 114 0.21 -23.34 -10.17
N ASP A 115 -0.89 -22.61 -10.35
CA ASP A 115 -1.32 -22.12 -11.66
C ASP A 115 -0.44 -20.98 -12.15
N GLU A 116 0.27 -20.32 -11.23
CA GLU A 116 1.21 -19.25 -11.54
C GLU A 116 2.52 -19.82 -12.07
N SER A 117 2.98 -19.31 -13.21
CA SER A 117 4.11 -19.86 -13.98
C SER A 117 5.37 -20.04 -13.12
N LYS A 118 5.66 -19.06 -12.27
CA LYS A 118 6.80 -19.01 -11.35
C LYS A 118 6.70 -19.96 -10.16
N TRP A 119 5.49 -20.37 -9.78
CA TRP A 119 5.21 -21.10 -8.54
C TRP A 119 4.83 -22.56 -8.76
N LYS A 120 4.54 -22.96 -10.00
CA LYS A 120 4.14 -24.32 -10.40
C LYS A 120 4.99 -25.42 -9.76
N ASP A 121 6.31 -25.30 -9.89
CA ASP A 121 7.28 -26.32 -9.47
C ASP A 121 7.98 -26.00 -8.14
N ARG A 122 7.54 -24.95 -7.42
CA ARG A 122 8.13 -24.55 -6.14
C ARG A 122 7.65 -25.45 -5.01
N GLU A 123 8.49 -25.55 -3.97
CA GLU A 123 8.21 -26.30 -2.76
C GLU A 123 7.00 -25.73 -2.04
N ASP A 124 6.22 -26.59 -1.38
CA ASP A 124 4.94 -26.21 -0.79
C ASP A 124 5.05 -25.10 0.27
N TYR A 125 6.13 -25.12 1.06
CA TYR A 125 6.42 -24.08 2.04
C TYR A 125 6.68 -22.72 1.39
N ALA A 126 7.27 -22.70 0.18
CA ALA A 126 7.54 -21.46 -0.54
C ALA A 126 6.23 -20.81 -1.04
N LEU A 127 5.24 -21.62 -1.46
CA LEU A 127 3.91 -21.13 -1.79
C LEU A 127 3.21 -20.53 -0.55
N LEU A 128 3.30 -21.20 0.60
CA LEU A 128 2.77 -20.69 1.86
C LEU A 128 3.41 -19.34 2.23
N SER A 129 4.74 -19.27 2.23
CA SER A 129 5.48 -18.03 2.53
C SER A 129 5.09 -16.91 1.57
N MET A 130 4.94 -17.19 0.27
CA MET A 130 4.54 -16.18 -0.70
C MET A 130 3.09 -15.72 -0.50
N ALA A 131 2.16 -16.65 -0.21
CA ALA A 131 0.78 -16.28 0.10
C ALA A 131 0.71 -15.31 1.30
N GLN A 132 1.49 -15.58 2.36
CA GLN A 132 1.62 -14.69 3.51
C GLN A 132 2.21 -13.33 3.13
N THR A 133 3.32 -13.31 2.36
CA THR A 133 3.94 -12.07 1.88
C THR A 133 2.96 -11.20 1.09
N ARG A 134 2.20 -11.81 0.17
CA ARG A 134 1.18 -11.08 -0.60
C ARG A 134 0.04 -10.59 0.27
N ALA A 135 -0.41 -11.38 1.25
CA ALA A 135 -1.46 -10.96 2.16
C ALA A 135 -1.04 -9.75 2.99
N ILE A 136 0.21 -9.72 3.46
CA ILE A 136 0.81 -8.56 4.15
C ILE A 136 0.83 -7.34 3.23
N GLY A 137 1.37 -7.47 2.01
CA GLY A 137 1.40 -6.39 1.04
C GLY A 137 -0.01 -5.84 0.74
N LYS A 138 -0.98 -6.73 0.55
CA LYS A 138 -2.38 -6.40 0.30
C LYS A 138 -3.02 -5.66 1.47
N ALA A 139 -2.75 -6.10 2.70
CA ALA A 139 -3.26 -5.47 3.91
C ALA A 139 -2.74 -4.03 4.04
N TYR A 140 -1.45 -3.78 3.78
CA TYR A 140 -0.91 -2.43 3.75
C TYR A 140 -1.46 -1.60 2.58
N ARG A 141 -1.54 -2.17 1.37
CA ARG A 141 -2.09 -1.53 0.18
C ARG A 141 -3.48 -0.97 0.42
N ASN A 142 -4.38 -1.80 0.95
CA ASN A 142 -5.79 -1.44 1.16
C ASN A 142 -5.94 -0.19 2.04
N ASN A 143 -4.98 0.10 2.92
CA ASN A 143 -5.06 1.17 3.90
C ASN A 143 -4.17 2.38 3.56
N PHE A 144 -3.01 2.15 2.94
CA PHE A 144 -1.96 3.17 2.83
C PHE A 144 -1.41 3.38 1.42
N ALA A 145 -1.99 2.77 0.38
CA ALA A 145 -1.49 2.93 -1.00
C ALA A 145 -1.39 4.39 -1.45
N TRP A 146 -2.30 5.26 -0.99
CA TRP A 146 -2.27 6.68 -1.31
C TRP A 146 -0.99 7.37 -0.82
N ILE A 147 -0.39 6.95 0.30
CA ILE A 147 0.87 7.50 0.81
C ILE A 147 2.03 7.14 -0.14
N LEU A 148 2.05 5.91 -0.66
CA LEU A 148 3.05 5.50 -1.66
C LEU A 148 2.88 6.24 -2.99
N ARG A 149 1.63 6.49 -3.42
CA ARG A 149 1.36 7.32 -4.61
C ARG A 149 1.87 8.74 -4.43
N LEU A 150 1.69 9.34 -3.24
CA LEU A 150 2.25 10.66 -2.92
C LEU A 150 3.78 10.67 -2.93
N ALA A 151 4.41 9.56 -2.57
CA ALA A 151 5.86 9.35 -2.64
C ALA A 151 6.39 9.03 -4.06
N GLY A 152 5.51 8.91 -5.07
CA GLY A 152 5.89 8.65 -6.46
C GLY A 152 6.09 7.17 -6.82
N TYR A 153 5.62 6.25 -5.97
CA TYR A 153 5.63 4.82 -6.24
C TYR A 153 4.27 4.35 -6.77
N GLU A 154 4.21 3.12 -7.28
CA GLU A 154 2.94 2.44 -7.53
C GLU A 154 2.28 2.01 -6.23
N GLY A 155 0.95 2.11 -6.19
CA GLY A 155 0.15 1.73 -5.01
C GLY A 155 -0.03 0.22 -4.85
N THR A 156 0.50 -0.57 -5.78
CA THR A 156 0.44 -2.04 -5.75
C THR A 156 1.78 -2.58 -5.21
N PRO A 157 1.78 -3.55 -4.28
CA PRO A 157 3.00 -4.23 -3.85
C PRO A 157 3.70 -4.97 -4.98
N ALA A 158 5.02 -5.03 -4.91
CA ALA A 158 5.85 -5.73 -5.89
C ALA A 158 5.45 -7.20 -6.08
N GLU A 159 5.05 -7.88 -5.00
CA GLU A 159 4.76 -9.31 -4.96
C GLU A 159 3.38 -9.66 -5.56
N GLU A 160 2.53 -8.65 -5.77
CA GLU A 160 1.27 -8.77 -6.52
C GLU A 160 1.47 -8.62 -8.05
N VAL A 161 2.61 -8.10 -8.51
CA VAL A 161 2.89 -7.85 -9.94
C VAL A 161 3.95 -8.79 -10.49
N SER A 162 4.97 -9.08 -9.70
CA SER A 162 6.07 -9.99 -10.05
C SER A 162 5.73 -11.48 -9.90
N GLY A 163 4.44 -11.77 -9.67
CA GLY A 163 3.88 -13.10 -9.48
C GLY A 163 3.46 -13.84 -10.74
N GLU A 164 3.34 -13.13 -11.87
CA GLU A 164 3.02 -13.70 -13.18
C GLU A 164 4.23 -14.39 -13.82
#